data_AF-A0A536XJQ2-F1
#
_entry.id   AF-A0A536XJQ2-F1
#
_cell.length_a   1.000
_cell.length_b   1.000
_cell.length_c   1.000
_cell.angle_alpha   90.00
_cell.angle_beta   90.00
_cell.angle_gamma   90.00
#
_symmetry.space_group_name_H-M   'P 1'
#
loop_
_entity.id
_entity.type
_entity.pdbx_description
1 polymer ?
#
loop_
_entity_poly.entity_id
_entity_poly.type
_entity_poly.pdbx_seq_one_letter_code
_entity_poly.pdbx_strand_id
1 'polypeptide(L)'
;MSLQFDEIDAIVAWLIDGAPGCEGGEQLVSCLCQRLVAAGLPLARLILSIQTLHPDVAGVTTRWRPDENIQSNVASFAADLEGRKAAHSTNAILPDAADPCADGITDDVVLPLTFSNGDVQSSAWATTQPGGFTAPELAALRRLASPLARVIEIITLRRVAAILLDTYVGNRAGARILAGQIRRGHTEVMNAAIWLSDMRDFTALSDSLPAETIVDVLNRYFDCQVPVIHAHGGEVLKFMGDGLLSIFPIGESEPDEAAACTRALAAARACRAAVHALTYRHDGGTIADFRFGVALHVGQVLYGNIGGSNRFRSDETLPDRRELDAQAWAGSRLDFTCIGPAINLAARLEKIAARLGRNVVASSEFAGHIDLDWVALGSFPVRGFAAPEEIFGLPDD
;
A
#
# COMPACT_ATOMS: atom_id res chain seq x y z
N MET A 1 35.77 -16.29 21.14
CA MET A 1 36.64 -16.11 19.95
C MET A 1 37.23 -14.71 20.02
N SER A 2 38.43 -14.46 19.52
CA SER A 2 38.98 -13.10 19.52
C SER A 2 38.47 -12.33 18.30
N LEU A 3 38.14 -11.05 18.49
CA LEU A 3 37.66 -10.16 17.42
C LEU A 3 38.72 -9.98 16.33
N GLN A 4 38.34 -10.20 15.08
CA GLN A 4 39.21 -10.06 13.90
C GLN A 4 38.93 -8.72 13.21
N PHE A 5 39.79 -7.72 13.41
CA PHE A 5 39.57 -6.38 12.88
C PHE A 5 39.58 -6.30 11.34
N ASP A 6 40.39 -7.11 10.67
CA ASP A 6 40.42 -7.17 9.20
C ASP A 6 39.08 -7.66 8.63
N GLU A 7 38.42 -8.60 9.32
CA GLU A 7 37.08 -9.06 8.95
C GLU A 7 36.02 -7.97 9.19
N ILE A 8 36.13 -7.19 10.27
CA ILE A 8 35.24 -6.03 10.49
C ILE A 8 35.39 -5.01 9.35
N ASP A 9 36.61 -4.75 8.89
CA ASP A 9 36.87 -3.84 7.77
C ASP A 9 36.27 -4.38 6.46
N ALA A 10 36.35 -5.68 6.23
CA ALA A 10 35.69 -6.33 5.10
C ALA A 10 34.15 -6.23 5.18
N ILE A 11 33.56 -6.35 6.38
CA ILE A 11 32.12 -6.17 6.59
C ILE A 11 31.69 -4.71 6.34
N VAL A 12 32.49 -3.74 6.79
CA VAL A 12 32.25 -2.32 6.51
C VAL A 12 32.29 -2.05 5.00
N ALA A 13 33.30 -2.57 4.29
CA ALA A 13 33.39 -2.45 2.84
C ALA A 13 32.18 -3.11 2.15
N TRP A 14 31.78 -4.30 2.58
CA TRP A 14 30.60 -5.00 2.07
C TRP A 14 29.30 -4.19 2.26
N LEU A 15 29.13 -3.50 3.40
CA LEU A 15 28.00 -2.58 3.60
C LEU A 15 28.08 -1.38 2.64
N ILE A 16 29.26 -0.79 2.47
CA ILE A 16 29.47 0.36 1.56
C ILE A 16 29.14 -0.03 0.11
N ASP A 17 29.48 -1.26 -0.29
CA ASP A 17 29.17 -1.81 -1.62
C ASP A 17 27.69 -2.20 -1.79
N GLY A 18 26.84 -1.84 -0.82
CA GLY A 18 25.40 -2.06 -0.89
C GLY A 18 24.94 -3.44 -0.41
N ALA A 19 25.78 -4.14 0.36
CA ALA A 19 25.51 -5.47 0.90
C ALA A 19 25.05 -6.48 -0.18
N PRO A 20 25.90 -6.74 -1.21
CA PRO A 20 25.53 -7.63 -2.30
C PRO A 20 25.10 -9.01 -1.80
N GLY A 21 24.03 -9.54 -2.40
CA GLY A 21 23.41 -10.82 -2.04
C GLY A 21 22.27 -10.72 -1.03
N CYS A 22 21.98 -9.54 -0.49
CA CYS A 22 20.84 -9.32 0.41
C CYS A 22 19.67 -8.66 -0.31
N GLU A 23 18.54 -9.37 -0.41
CA GLU A 23 17.29 -8.83 -0.91
C GLU A 23 16.41 -8.34 0.25
N GLY A 24 16.56 -7.06 0.59
CA GLY A 24 15.75 -6.39 1.62
C GLY A 24 16.35 -6.41 3.03
N GLY A 25 15.61 -5.81 3.96
CA GLY A 25 16.11 -5.49 5.31
C GLY A 25 16.37 -6.72 6.18
N GLU A 26 15.52 -7.75 6.11
CA GLU A 26 15.69 -8.96 6.93
C GLU A 26 16.93 -9.75 6.51
N GLN A 27 17.13 -9.98 5.21
CA GLN A 27 18.33 -10.66 4.71
C GLN A 27 19.60 -9.87 5.03
N LEU A 28 19.56 -8.54 4.90
CA LEU A 28 20.66 -7.66 5.30
C LEU A 28 21.05 -7.88 6.77
N VAL A 29 20.05 -7.83 7.67
CA VAL A 29 20.25 -8.03 9.11
C VAL A 29 20.84 -9.41 9.39
N SER A 30 20.28 -10.47 8.79
CA SER A 30 20.76 -11.84 8.98
C SER A 30 22.21 -11.98 8.55
N CYS A 31 22.53 -11.55 7.33
CA CYS A 31 23.88 -11.67 6.76
C CYS A 31 24.89 -10.83 7.55
N LEU A 32 24.52 -9.61 7.97
CA LEU A 32 25.38 -8.77 8.79
C LEU A 32 25.70 -9.45 10.12
N CYS A 33 24.68 -9.89 10.86
CA CYS A 33 24.88 -10.50 12.18
C CYS A 33 25.70 -11.79 12.09
N GLN A 34 25.44 -12.65 11.09
CA GLN A 34 26.21 -13.87 10.85
C GLN A 34 27.69 -13.57 10.57
N ARG A 35 27.98 -12.56 9.74
CA ARG A 35 29.36 -12.12 9.47
C ARG A 35 30.05 -11.56 10.72
N LEU A 36 29.34 -10.78 11.54
CA LEU A 36 29.90 -10.24 12.78
C LEU A 36 30.23 -11.33 13.80
N VAL A 37 29.33 -12.31 13.97
CA VAL A 37 29.60 -13.48 14.82
C VAL A 37 30.79 -14.28 14.29
N ALA A 38 30.87 -14.49 12.97
CA ALA A 38 32.01 -15.15 12.34
C ALA A 38 33.33 -14.37 12.48
N ALA A 39 33.29 -13.04 12.55
CA ALA A 39 34.45 -12.17 12.83
C ALA A 39 34.84 -12.16 14.32
N GLY A 40 34.13 -12.90 15.17
CA GLY A 40 34.42 -13.04 16.60
C GLY A 40 33.73 -12.01 17.50
N LEU A 41 32.76 -11.24 16.99
CA LEU A 41 31.94 -10.36 17.82
C LEU A 41 30.93 -11.20 18.63
N PRO A 42 30.88 -11.06 19.97
CA PRO A 42 30.00 -11.87 20.82
C PRO A 42 28.55 -11.34 20.80
N LEU A 43 27.88 -11.43 19.65
CA LEU A 43 26.53 -10.89 19.45
C LEU A 43 25.46 -11.92 19.82
N ALA A 44 24.60 -11.58 20.78
CA ALA A 44 23.46 -12.39 21.20
C ALA A 44 22.13 -11.93 20.58
N ARG A 45 22.01 -10.65 20.23
CA ARG A 45 20.80 -10.09 19.60
C ARG A 45 21.10 -8.79 18.87
N LEU A 46 20.39 -8.55 17.77
CA LEU A 46 20.23 -7.23 17.16
C LEU A 46 18.74 -6.87 17.12
N ILE A 47 18.40 -5.64 17.49
CA ILE A 47 17.11 -5.02 17.20
C ILE A 47 17.37 -3.78 16.34
N LEU A 48 16.67 -3.69 15.21
CA LEU A 48 16.59 -2.48 14.41
C LEU A 48 15.17 -1.94 14.47
N SER A 49 15.02 -0.65 14.79
CA SER A 49 13.73 0.02 14.79
C SER A 49 13.77 1.22 13.85
N ILE A 50 12.90 1.18 12.85
CA ILE A 50 12.84 2.15 11.75
C ILE A 50 11.44 2.76 11.73
N GLN A 51 11.35 4.08 11.82
CA GLN A 51 10.11 4.81 11.61
C GLN A 51 9.77 4.87 10.12
N THR A 52 8.48 4.77 9.80
CA THR A 52 8.00 4.74 8.42
C THR A 52 7.06 5.92 8.13
N LEU A 53 6.97 6.32 6.86
CA LEU A 53 6.04 7.35 6.37
C LEU A 53 4.72 6.75 5.83
N HIS A 54 4.37 5.53 6.25
CA HIS A 54 3.14 4.87 5.83
C HIS A 54 1.96 5.42 6.66
N PRO A 55 0.77 5.65 6.09
CA PRO A 55 -0.39 6.16 6.85
C PRO A 55 -0.77 5.29 8.07
N ASP A 56 -0.80 3.96 7.90
CA ASP A 56 -1.17 3.03 8.98
C ASP A 56 0.01 2.44 9.78
N VAL A 57 1.23 2.47 9.23
CA VAL A 57 2.42 1.89 9.86
C VAL A 57 3.33 2.99 10.39
N ALA A 58 3.46 3.04 11.71
CA ALA A 58 4.29 3.99 12.44
C ALA A 58 5.78 3.63 12.37
N GLY A 59 6.09 2.33 12.37
CA GLY A 59 7.45 1.84 12.30
C GLY A 59 7.51 0.33 12.22
N VAL A 60 8.69 -0.16 11.85
CA VAL A 60 9.01 -1.58 11.76
C VAL A 60 10.18 -1.86 12.69
N THR A 61 10.00 -2.87 13.54
CA THR A 61 11.06 -3.39 14.40
C THR A 61 11.44 -4.78 13.94
N THR A 62 12.69 -4.94 13.48
CA THR A 62 13.26 -6.23 13.09
C THR A 62 14.20 -6.71 14.17
N ARG A 63 14.02 -7.96 14.61
CA ARG A 63 14.82 -8.63 15.63
C ARG A 63 15.52 -9.84 15.04
N TRP A 64 16.80 -9.94 15.33
CA TRP A 64 17.64 -11.08 15.02
C TRP A 64 18.23 -11.69 16.30
N ARG A 65 18.29 -13.02 16.33
CA ARG A 65 19.02 -13.83 17.32
C ARG A 65 19.75 -14.97 16.59
N PRO A 66 20.85 -15.51 17.15
CA PRO A 66 21.47 -16.71 16.64
C PRO A 66 20.46 -17.87 16.56
N ASP A 67 20.54 -18.65 15.48
CA ASP A 67 19.75 -19.88 15.27
C ASP A 67 18.21 -19.73 15.31
N GLU A 68 17.70 -18.50 15.29
CA GLU A 68 16.27 -18.19 15.16
C GLU A 68 15.97 -17.55 13.79
N ASN A 69 14.74 -17.74 13.31
CA ASN A 69 14.24 -16.95 12.18
C ASN A 69 14.08 -15.49 12.61
N ILE A 70 14.40 -14.56 11.70
CA ILE A 70 14.18 -13.13 11.94
C ILE A 70 12.70 -12.88 12.23
N GLN A 71 12.44 -12.05 13.23
CA GLN A 71 11.11 -11.59 13.59
C GLN A 71 10.98 -10.12 13.22
N SER A 72 9.94 -9.77 12.47
CA SER A 72 9.62 -8.38 12.14
C SER A 72 8.23 -8.04 12.68
N ASN A 73 8.17 -7.00 13.52
CA ASN A 73 6.94 -6.47 14.07
C ASN A 73 6.63 -5.10 13.45
N VAL A 74 5.36 -4.85 13.21
CA VAL A 74 4.86 -3.61 12.60
C VAL A 74 4.05 -2.86 13.66
N ALA A 75 4.49 -1.66 14.02
CA ALA A 75 3.74 -0.78 14.93
C ALA A 75 2.73 0.03 14.13
N SER A 76 1.47 0.06 14.56
CA SER A 76 0.43 0.90 13.95
C SER A 76 0.28 2.23 14.69
N PHE A 77 -0.18 3.27 13.98
CA PHE A 77 -0.45 4.58 14.61
C PHE A 77 -1.57 4.51 15.68
N ALA A 78 -2.52 3.58 15.55
CA ALA A 78 -3.67 3.45 16.45
C ALA A 78 -3.31 2.90 17.85
N ALA A 79 -2.23 2.11 17.97
CA ALA A 79 -1.79 1.55 19.24
C ALA A 79 -0.94 2.51 20.10
N ASP A 80 -0.53 3.66 19.54
CA ASP A 80 0.60 4.45 20.05
C ASP A 80 0.22 5.89 20.43
N LEU A 81 -1.07 6.23 20.40
CA LEU A 81 -1.61 7.55 20.76
C LEU A 81 -1.38 7.92 22.25
N GLU A 82 -1.18 6.95 23.14
CA GLU A 82 -0.84 7.21 24.54
C GLU A 82 0.67 7.44 24.79
N GLY A 83 1.56 6.99 23.89
CA GLY A 83 3.02 7.08 24.07
C GLY A 83 3.66 8.35 23.47
N ARG A 84 2.97 9.05 22.55
CA ARG A 84 3.60 10.06 21.67
C ARG A 84 3.71 11.48 22.20
N LYS A 85 3.29 11.76 23.44
CA LYS A 85 3.56 13.08 24.06
C LYS A 85 5.02 13.29 24.48
N ALA A 86 5.91 12.31 24.29
CA ALA A 86 7.31 12.39 24.78
C ALA A 86 8.42 12.38 23.70
N ALA A 87 8.12 12.18 22.40
CA ALA A 87 9.16 11.85 21.41
C ALA A 87 9.45 12.94 20.37
N HIS A 88 9.52 14.21 20.78
CA HIS A 88 10.16 15.30 20.01
C HIS A 88 11.53 15.69 20.58
N SER A 89 12.23 14.74 21.20
CA SER A 89 13.62 14.91 21.61
C SER A 89 14.44 13.69 21.20
N THR A 90 15.66 13.95 20.76
CA THR A 90 16.69 13.10 20.17
C THR A 90 17.16 11.91 21.04
N ASN A 91 16.34 11.40 21.96
CA ASN A 91 16.68 10.29 22.86
C ASN A 91 15.50 9.33 23.17
N ALA A 92 14.40 9.39 22.41
CA ALA A 92 13.29 8.47 22.63
C ALA A 92 13.55 7.11 21.96
N ILE A 93 14.14 6.19 22.72
CA ILE A 93 14.06 4.75 22.48
C ILE A 93 12.58 4.40 22.29
N LEU A 94 12.20 3.84 21.13
CA LEU A 94 10.86 3.30 20.93
C LEU A 94 10.53 2.32 22.07
N PRO A 95 9.33 2.37 22.67
CA PRO A 95 8.93 1.52 23.79
C PRO A 95 8.64 0.09 23.30
N ASP A 96 9.68 -0.57 22.84
CA ASP A 96 9.80 -2.03 22.76
C ASP A 96 11.21 -2.47 23.19
N ALA A 97 12.00 -1.51 23.71
CA ALA A 97 13.25 -1.80 24.39
C ALA A 97 12.95 -2.43 25.75
N ALA A 98 13.54 -3.62 25.94
CA ALA A 98 13.55 -4.42 27.15
C ALA A 98 12.25 -5.23 27.34
N ASP A 99 12.22 -6.47 26.88
CA ASP A 99 12.42 -7.52 27.89
C ASP A 99 13.88 -7.59 28.39
N PRO A 100 14.21 -6.98 29.53
CA PRO A 100 15.53 -7.11 30.15
C PRO A 100 15.73 -8.49 30.80
N CYS A 101 14.73 -9.38 30.75
CA CYS A 101 14.76 -10.74 31.30
C CYS A 101 14.78 -11.84 30.22
N ALA A 102 15.24 -11.55 29.00
CA ALA A 102 15.59 -12.61 28.06
C ALA A 102 16.96 -13.20 28.42
N ASP A 103 16.94 -14.39 29.03
CA ASP A 103 18.05 -15.33 29.33
C ASP A 103 19.48 -14.79 29.11
N GLY A 104 20.09 -14.24 30.15
CA GLY A 104 21.55 -14.11 30.24
C GLY A 104 22.21 -12.98 29.44
N ILE A 105 21.46 -12.00 28.91
CA ILE A 105 22.04 -10.77 28.36
C ILE A 105 22.78 -10.01 29.47
N THR A 106 24.05 -9.69 29.22
CA THR A 106 24.95 -9.01 30.16
C THR A 106 25.18 -7.54 29.81
N ASP A 107 24.99 -7.15 28.56
CA ASP A 107 25.12 -5.78 28.08
C ASP A 107 24.30 -5.56 26.80
N ASP A 108 23.70 -4.39 26.66
CA ASP A 108 22.83 -3.99 25.54
C ASP A 108 23.09 -2.52 25.17
N VAL A 109 23.63 -2.33 23.97
CA VAL A 109 24.15 -1.05 23.51
C VAL A 109 23.28 -0.53 22.38
N VAL A 110 22.71 0.66 22.57
CA VAL A 110 21.94 1.36 21.53
C VAL A 110 22.85 2.32 20.77
N LEU A 111 22.92 2.16 19.44
CA LEU A 111 23.62 3.04 18.53
C LEU A 111 22.63 3.74 17.59
N PRO A 112 22.75 5.07 17.42
CA PRO A 112 21.91 5.81 16.48
C PRO A 112 22.32 5.53 15.04
N LEU A 113 21.33 5.36 14.18
CA LEU A 113 21.47 5.26 12.73
C LEU A 113 20.90 6.55 12.13
N THR A 114 21.77 7.55 11.95
CA THR A 114 21.38 8.82 11.35
C THR A 114 21.26 8.67 9.84
N PHE A 115 20.11 9.03 9.26
CA PHE A 115 19.87 9.06 7.82
C PHE A 115 20.35 10.38 7.21
N SER A 116 20.49 10.43 5.88
CA SER A 116 20.99 11.59 5.15
C SER A 116 20.07 12.81 5.23
N ASN A 117 18.77 12.60 5.48
CA ASN A 117 17.79 13.64 5.72
C ASN A 117 17.78 14.18 7.17
N GLY A 118 18.60 13.62 8.06
CA GLY A 118 18.69 14.02 9.48
C GLY A 118 17.82 13.18 10.43
N ASP A 119 16.97 12.29 9.92
CA ASP A 119 16.19 11.38 10.77
C ASP A 119 17.12 10.42 11.51
N VAL A 120 16.77 10.09 12.76
CA VAL A 120 17.57 9.19 13.60
C VAL A 120 16.76 7.94 13.89
N GLN A 121 17.22 6.81 13.34
CA GLN A 121 16.72 5.48 13.66
C GLN A 121 17.58 4.84 14.75
N SER A 122 17.15 3.71 15.33
CA SER A 122 17.90 3.03 16.39
C SER A 122 18.32 1.62 16.00
N SER A 123 19.50 1.24 16.49
CA SER A 123 19.99 -0.14 16.50
C SER A 123 20.39 -0.51 17.93
N ALA A 124 19.92 -1.63 18.45
CA ALA A 124 20.27 -2.13 19.77
C ALA A 124 20.97 -3.49 19.65
N TRP A 125 22.16 -3.59 20.23
CA TRP A 125 23.09 -4.69 20.09
C TRP A 125 23.32 -5.30 21.46
N ALA A 126 22.98 -6.58 21.64
CA ALA A 126 23.11 -7.24 22.94
C ALA A 126 24.16 -8.35 22.92
N THR A 127 24.81 -8.58 24.06
CA THR A 127 25.74 -9.70 24.29
C THR A 127 25.38 -10.44 25.57
N THR A 128 25.79 -11.71 25.64
CA THR A 128 25.76 -12.56 26.84
C THR A 128 27.16 -12.80 27.41
N GLN A 129 28.18 -12.15 26.84
CA GLN A 129 29.56 -12.25 27.31
C GLN A 129 29.69 -11.71 28.75
N PRO A 130 30.30 -12.45 29.70
CA PRO A 130 30.55 -11.93 31.04
C PRO A 130 31.37 -10.63 30.98
N GLY A 131 30.87 -9.58 31.63
CA GLY A 131 31.50 -8.25 31.61
C GLY A 131 31.12 -7.35 30.43
N GLY A 132 30.20 -7.79 29.56
CA GLY A 132 29.64 -6.99 28.47
C GLY A 132 30.58 -6.87 27.27
N PHE A 133 30.31 -5.90 26.40
CA PHE A 133 31.16 -5.63 25.24
C PHE A 133 32.49 -4.99 25.66
N THR A 134 33.59 -5.45 25.08
CA THR A 134 34.90 -4.82 25.28
C THR A 134 35.02 -3.51 24.49
N ALA A 135 35.93 -2.62 24.89
CA ALA A 135 36.16 -1.36 24.16
C ALA A 135 36.48 -1.55 22.65
N PRO A 136 37.31 -2.55 22.25
CA PRO A 136 37.47 -2.98 20.86
C PRO A 136 36.16 -3.33 20.14
N GLU A 137 35.29 -4.09 20.79
CA GLU A 137 34.00 -4.53 20.22
C GLU A 137 33.03 -3.35 20.06
N LEU A 138 32.96 -2.48 21.06
CA LEU A 138 32.19 -1.22 20.99
C LEU A 138 32.69 -0.32 19.85
N ALA A 139 34.00 -0.25 19.65
CA ALA A 139 34.58 0.50 18.54
C ALA A 139 34.19 -0.11 17.18
N ALA A 140 34.21 -1.44 17.06
CA ALA A 140 33.75 -2.14 15.85
C ALA A 140 32.27 -1.87 15.56
N LEU A 141 31.38 -1.97 16.56
CA LEU A 141 29.96 -1.66 16.43
C LEU A 141 29.71 -0.22 15.97
N ARG A 142 30.41 0.75 16.56
CA ARG A 142 30.32 2.16 16.17
C ARG A 142 30.77 2.41 14.72
N ARG A 143 31.77 1.69 14.23
CA ARG A 143 32.25 1.81 12.84
C ARG A 143 31.23 1.31 11.82
N LEU A 144 30.37 0.36 12.19
CA LEU A 144 29.31 -0.17 11.33
C LEU A 144 28.11 0.78 11.23
N ALA A 145 27.89 1.64 12.23
CA ALA A 145 26.69 2.45 12.33
C ALA A 145 26.43 3.31 11.08
N SER A 146 27.43 4.02 10.55
CA SER A 146 27.23 4.89 9.38
C SER A 146 27.02 4.11 8.07
N PRO A 147 27.87 3.12 7.70
CA PRO A 147 27.59 2.26 6.53
C PRO A 147 26.23 1.56 6.63
N LEU A 148 25.90 1.01 7.80
CA LEU A 148 24.62 0.34 8.03
C LEU A 148 23.45 1.31 7.86
N ALA A 149 23.55 2.53 8.40
CA ALA A 149 22.52 3.55 8.24
C ALA A 149 22.27 3.87 6.76
N ARG A 150 23.31 3.96 5.94
CA ARG A 150 23.16 4.23 4.49
C ARG A 150 22.44 3.11 3.74
N VAL A 151 22.79 1.86 4.01
CA VAL A 151 22.13 0.72 3.34
C VAL A 151 20.66 0.61 3.79
N ILE A 152 20.40 0.73 5.10
CA ILE A 152 19.04 0.70 5.65
C ILE A 152 18.20 1.85 5.08
N GLU A 153 18.75 3.05 4.99
CA GLU A 153 18.08 4.22 4.41
C GLU A 153 17.63 3.95 2.98
N ILE A 154 18.49 3.37 2.14
CA ILE A 154 18.17 3.03 0.75
C ILE A 154 17.07 1.95 0.67
N ILE A 155 17.19 0.89 1.48
CA ILE A 155 16.18 -0.18 1.53
C ILE A 155 14.84 0.39 1.99
N THR A 156 14.85 1.24 3.01
CA THR A 156 13.66 1.90 3.57
C THR A 156 13.04 2.81 2.53
N LEU A 157 13.82 3.62 1.83
CA LEU A 157 13.33 4.52 0.78
C LEU A 157 12.67 3.74 -0.37
N ARG A 158 13.29 2.65 -0.83
CA ARG A 158 12.70 1.78 -1.87
C ARG A 158 11.40 1.13 -1.41
N ARG A 159 11.36 0.66 -0.15
CA ARG A 159 10.16 0.06 0.45
C ARG A 159 9.04 1.09 0.61
N VAL A 160 9.35 2.28 1.11
CA VAL A 160 8.37 3.39 1.23
C VAL A 160 7.86 3.79 -0.14
N ALA A 161 8.71 3.89 -1.16
CA ALA A 161 8.27 4.19 -2.52
C ALA A 161 7.28 3.14 -3.06
N ALA A 162 7.57 1.85 -2.85
CA ALA A 162 6.66 0.76 -3.24
C ALA A 162 5.32 0.84 -2.49
N ILE A 163 5.37 0.98 -1.16
CA ILE A 163 4.19 1.10 -0.31
C ILE A 163 3.32 2.30 -0.74
N LEU A 164 3.91 3.48 -0.90
CA LEU A 164 3.16 4.68 -1.28
C LEU A 164 2.53 4.50 -2.66
N LEU A 165 3.24 3.91 -3.62
CA LEU A 165 2.67 3.62 -4.93
C LEU A 165 1.51 2.63 -4.81
N ASP A 166 1.66 1.53 -4.07
CA ASP A 166 0.61 0.55 -3.85
C ASP A 166 -0.64 1.18 -3.20
N THR A 167 -0.45 2.04 -2.18
CA THR A 167 -1.54 2.73 -1.49
C THR A 167 -2.27 3.75 -2.37
N TYR A 168 -1.55 4.52 -3.20
CA TYR A 168 -2.14 5.65 -3.92
C TYR A 168 -2.51 5.38 -5.38
N VAL A 169 -1.89 4.42 -6.03
CA VAL A 169 -2.19 4.06 -7.43
C VAL A 169 -2.60 2.61 -7.64
N GLY A 170 -2.49 1.76 -6.61
CA GLY A 170 -2.82 0.32 -6.67
C GLY A 170 -1.61 -0.56 -6.99
N ASN A 171 -1.64 -1.80 -6.50
CA ASN A 171 -0.48 -2.71 -6.53
C ASN A 171 0.08 -2.98 -7.93
N ARG A 172 -0.77 -3.14 -8.95
CA ARG A 172 -0.28 -3.41 -10.32
C ARG A 172 0.31 -2.15 -10.93
N ALA A 173 -0.36 -1.01 -10.77
CA ALA A 173 0.15 0.27 -11.24
C ALA A 173 1.48 0.63 -10.57
N GLY A 174 1.57 0.45 -9.25
CA GLY A 174 2.77 0.73 -8.46
C GLY A 174 3.97 -0.10 -8.87
N ALA A 175 3.80 -1.42 -8.98
CA ALA A 175 4.85 -2.32 -9.47
C ALA A 175 5.34 -1.96 -10.88
N ARG A 176 4.43 -1.56 -11.79
CA ARG A 176 4.76 -1.15 -13.16
C ARG A 176 5.51 0.18 -13.21
N ILE A 177 5.12 1.14 -12.37
CA ILE A 177 5.81 2.43 -12.22
C ILE A 177 7.24 2.20 -11.72
N LEU A 178 7.41 1.36 -10.69
CA LEU A 178 8.74 0.97 -10.21
C LEU A 178 9.58 0.25 -11.26
N ALA A 179 8.95 -0.54 -12.13
CA ALA A 179 9.60 -1.19 -13.26
C ALA A 179 9.91 -0.24 -14.43
N GLY A 180 9.65 1.07 -14.29
CA GLY A 180 9.99 2.09 -15.29
C GLY A 180 8.93 2.31 -16.37
N GLN A 181 7.72 1.77 -16.21
CA GLN A 181 6.59 2.05 -17.11
C GLN A 181 5.93 3.39 -16.74
N ILE A 182 6.70 4.48 -16.87
CA ILE A 182 6.34 5.83 -16.40
C ILE A 182 6.01 6.82 -17.52
N ARG A 183 5.99 6.37 -18.78
CA ARG A 183 5.73 7.25 -19.93
C ARG A 183 4.24 7.32 -20.24
N ARG A 184 3.80 8.51 -20.66
CA ARG A 184 2.45 8.75 -21.20
C ARG A 184 2.20 7.84 -22.40
N GLY A 185 1.01 7.22 -22.46
CA GLY A 185 0.64 6.34 -23.57
C GLY A 185 1.24 4.94 -23.49
N HIS A 186 1.98 4.61 -22.43
CA HIS A 186 2.20 3.22 -22.05
C HIS A 186 0.87 2.68 -21.52
N THR A 187 0.05 2.20 -22.45
CA THR A 187 -1.23 1.53 -22.19
C THR A 187 -1.16 0.12 -22.73
N GLU A 188 -1.73 -0.82 -22.01
CA GLU A 188 -2.01 -2.16 -22.50
C GLU A 188 -3.52 -2.34 -22.69
N VAL A 189 -3.85 -3.20 -23.63
CA VAL A 189 -5.22 -3.67 -23.80
C VAL A 189 -5.38 -4.90 -22.92
N MET A 190 -6.37 -4.92 -22.05
CA MET A 190 -6.68 -6.08 -21.21
C MET A 190 -8.18 -6.29 -21.10
N ASN A 191 -8.61 -7.52 -20.84
CA ASN A 191 -9.98 -7.81 -20.45
C ASN A 191 -10.10 -7.70 -18.94
N ALA A 192 -11.23 -7.20 -18.45
CA ALA A 192 -11.52 -7.18 -17.02
C ALA A 192 -13.03 -7.21 -16.77
N ALA A 193 -13.43 -7.82 -15.66
CA ALA A 193 -14.70 -7.48 -15.05
C ALA A 193 -14.55 -6.12 -14.35
N ILE A 194 -15.43 -5.19 -14.68
CA ILE A 194 -15.43 -3.79 -14.27
C ILE A 194 -16.49 -3.63 -13.18
N TRP A 195 -16.07 -2.96 -12.12
CA TRP A 195 -16.90 -2.56 -10.99
C TRP A 195 -16.94 -1.04 -10.91
N LEU A 196 -18.15 -0.48 -10.89
CA LEU A 196 -18.34 0.93 -10.58
C LEU A 196 -19.45 1.03 -9.54
N SER A 197 -19.09 1.48 -8.33
CA SER A 197 -20.04 1.65 -7.23
C SER A 197 -20.14 3.10 -6.79
N ASP A 198 -21.27 3.40 -6.14
CA ASP A 198 -21.58 4.69 -5.55
C ASP A 198 -22.42 4.53 -4.27
N MET A 199 -22.36 5.49 -3.35
CA MET A 199 -23.21 5.50 -2.16
C MET A 199 -24.55 6.15 -2.51
N ARG A 200 -25.69 5.54 -2.13
CA ARG A 200 -26.98 6.22 -2.33
C ARG A 200 -27.18 7.31 -1.30
N ASP A 201 -27.82 8.39 -1.74
CA ASP A 201 -28.19 9.54 -0.92
C ASP A 201 -27.02 10.27 -0.24
N PHE A 202 -25.79 10.05 -0.71
CA PHE A 202 -24.61 10.69 -0.14
C PHE A 202 -24.68 12.21 -0.17
N THR A 203 -25.24 12.80 -1.24
CA THR A 203 -25.40 14.27 -1.32
C THR A 203 -26.24 14.82 -0.15
N ALA A 204 -27.32 14.13 0.23
CA ALA A 204 -28.14 14.55 1.36
C ALA A 204 -27.39 14.39 2.69
N LEU A 205 -26.55 13.35 2.79
CA LEU A 205 -25.67 13.14 3.93
C LEU A 205 -24.62 14.25 4.05
N SER A 206 -23.96 14.60 2.94
CA SER A 206 -22.91 15.62 2.89
C SER A 206 -23.42 17.03 3.19
N ASP A 207 -24.68 17.32 2.83
CA ASP A 207 -25.31 18.62 3.11
C ASP A 207 -25.73 18.78 4.57
N SER A 208 -25.87 17.68 5.32
CA SER A 208 -26.41 17.68 6.68
C SER A 208 -25.37 17.47 7.78
N LEU A 209 -24.19 16.95 7.45
CA LEU A 209 -23.15 16.64 8.44
C LEU A 209 -21.93 17.58 8.31
N PRO A 210 -21.19 17.80 9.41
CA PRO A 210 -19.89 18.47 9.36
C PRO A 210 -18.89 17.73 8.45
N ALA A 211 -18.01 18.48 7.80
CA ALA A 211 -17.04 17.94 6.85
C ALA A 211 -16.14 16.83 7.45
N GLU A 212 -15.69 17.00 8.69
CA GLU A 212 -14.87 16.00 9.40
C GLU A 212 -15.63 14.68 9.59
N THR A 213 -16.90 14.77 9.98
CA THR A 213 -17.78 13.60 10.13
C THR A 213 -18.02 12.89 8.80
N ILE A 214 -18.14 13.64 7.70
CA ILE A 214 -18.31 13.06 6.36
C ILE A 214 -17.07 12.27 5.93
N VAL A 215 -15.87 12.79 6.22
CA VAL A 215 -14.62 12.07 5.91
C VAL A 215 -14.57 10.74 6.67
N ASP A 216 -14.93 10.74 7.96
CA ASP A 216 -14.96 9.51 8.75
C ASP A 216 -16.01 8.51 8.23
N VAL A 217 -17.21 8.98 7.87
CA VAL A 217 -18.25 8.13 7.26
C VAL A 217 -17.76 7.53 5.94
N LEU A 218 -17.15 8.33 5.06
CA LEU A 218 -16.60 7.86 3.80
C LEU A 218 -15.52 6.81 4.00
N ASN A 219 -14.60 7.03 4.94
CA ASN A 219 -13.56 6.06 5.27
C ASN A 219 -14.18 4.73 5.73
N ARG A 220 -15.17 4.77 6.63
CA ARG A 220 -15.90 3.57 7.09
C ARG A 220 -16.67 2.87 5.98
N TYR A 221 -17.23 3.62 5.05
CA TYR A 221 -17.90 3.07 3.87
C TYR A 221 -16.92 2.38 2.90
N PHE A 222 -15.74 2.96 2.71
CA PHE A 222 -14.69 2.32 1.90
C PHE A 222 -14.06 1.12 2.60
N ASP A 223 -13.98 1.10 3.94
CA ASP A 223 -13.56 -0.07 4.73
C ASP A 223 -14.47 -1.29 4.49
N CYS A 224 -15.75 -1.08 4.14
CA CYS A 224 -16.68 -2.15 3.76
C CYS A 224 -16.43 -2.73 2.36
N GLN A 225 -15.68 -2.02 1.50
CA GLN A 225 -15.53 -2.38 0.08
C GLN A 225 -14.09 -2.75 -0.28
N VAL A 226 -13.12 -1.90 0.02
CA VAL A 226 -11.73 -2.04 -0.46
C VAL A 226 -11.11 -3.38 -0.03
N PRO A 227 -11.18 -3.80 1.25
CA PRO A 227 -10.62 -5.10 1.66
C PRO A 227 -11.32 -6.29 1.00
N VAL A 228 -12.64 -6.20 0.81
CA VAL A 228 -13.45 -7.27 0.19
C VAL A 228 -13.12 -7.42 -1.29
N ILE A 229 -13.00 -6.31 -2.02
CA ILE A 229 -12.58 -6.29 -3.43
C ILE A 229 -11.21 -6.94 -3.57
N HIS A 230 -10.23 -6.53 -2.76
CA HIS A 230 -8.90 -7.12 -2.78
C HIS A 230 -8.88 -8.61 -2.43
N ALA A 231 -9.66 -9.04 -1.44
CA ALA A 231 -9.77 -10.45 -1.06
C ALA A 231 -10.32 -11.34 -2.19
N HIS A 232 -11.07 -10.75 -3.14
CA HIS A 232 -11.59 -11.42 -4.34
C HIS A 232 -10.72 -11.16 -5.58
N GLY A 233 -9.48 -10.68 -5.41
CA GLY A 233 -8.55 -10.45 -6.52
C GLY A 233 -8.88 -9.24 -7.39
N GLY A 234 -9.74 -8.34 -6.91
CA GLY A 234 -9.99 -7.05 -7.54
C GLY A 234 -8.93 -6.01 -7.17
N GLU A 235 -8.82 -5.00 -8.01
CA GLU A 235 -7.95 -3.84 -7.82
C GLU A 235 -8.78 -2.56 -7.85
N VAL A 236 -8.69 -1.74 -6.80
CA VAL A 236 -9.31 -0.42 -6.74
C VAL A 236 -8.40 0.56 -7.48
N LEU A 237 -8.92 1.19 -8.54
CA LEU A 237 -8.14 2.10 -9.38
C LEU A 237 -8.21 3.53 -8.87
N LYS A 238 -9.40 3.98 -8.48
CA LYS A 238 -9.60 5.33 -7.95
C LYS A 238 -10.90 5.46 -7.19
N PHE A 239 -10.90 6.41 -6.25
CA PHE A 239 -12.10 6.95 -5.62
C PHE A 239 -12.66 8.09 -6.49
N MET A 240 -13.97 8.14 -6.62
CA MET A 240 -14.72 9.12 -7.42
C MET A 240 -15.83 9.73 -6.57
N GLY A 241 -15.44 10.63 -5.64
CA GLY A 241 -16.36 11.13 -4.63
C GLY A 241 -16.64 10.05 -3.59
N ASP A 242 -17.90 9.67 -3.46
CA ASP A 242 -18.40 8.56 -2.65
C ASP A 242 -18.43 7.21 -3.37
N GLY A 243 -18.11 7.20 -4.66
CA GLY A 243 -17.96 5.99 -5.45
C GLY A 243 -16.52 5.52 -5.62
N LEU A 244 -16.36 4.31 -6.17
CA LEU A 244 -15.05 3.80 -6.59
C LEU A 244 -15.14 3.04 -7.92
N LEU A 245 -14.03 3.11 -8.67
CA LEU A 245 -13.79 2.30 -9.85
C LEU A 245 -12.82 1.18 -9.49
N SER A 246 -13.24 -0.06 -9.74
CA SER A 246 -12.40 -1.23 -9.56
C SER A 246 -12.48 -2.15 -10.78
N ILE A 247 -11.46 -2.99 -10.94
CA ILE A 247 -11.38 -4.02 -11.98
C ILE A 247 -10.97 -5.35 -11.38
N PHE A 248 -11.45 -6.42 -12.00
CA PHE A 248 -11.04 -7.80 -11.77
C PHE A 248 -10.34 -8.25 -13.06
N PRO A 249 -9.00 -8.15 -13.12
CA PRO A 249 -8.25 -8.34 -14.36
C PRO A 249 -8.33 -9.78 -14.85
N ILE A 250 -8.50 -9.95 -16.16
CA ILE A 250 -8.45 -11.23 -16.86
C ILE A 250 -7.10 -11.27 -17.58
N GLY A 251 -6.15 -12.02 -17.01
CA GLY A 251 -4.76 -12.03 -17.43
C GLY A 251 -4.33 -13.35 -18.06
N GLU A 252 -3.11 -13.42 -18.57
CA GLU A 252 -2.57 -14.66 -19.16
C GLU A 252 -2.57 -15.84 -18.17
N SER A 253 -2.34 -15.57 -16.89
CA SER A 253 -2.34 -16.58 -15.82
C SER A 253 -3.74 -17.11 -15.50
N GLU A 254 -4.78 -16.32 -15.78
CA GLU A 254 -6.18 -16.67 -15.52
C GLU A 254 -7.08 -16.01 -16.59
N PRO A 255 -7.17 -16.63 -17.79
CA PRO A 255 -7.86 -16.03 -18.93
C PRO A 255 -9.39 -16.23 -18.90
N ASP A 256 -9.93 -16.79 -17.81
CA ASP A 256 -11.34 -17.14 -17.68
C ASP A 256 -12.18 -15.91 -17.26
N GLU A 257 -12.97 -15.39 -18.19
CA GLU A 257 -13.88 -14.26 -17.96
C GLU A 257 -14.96 -14.61 -16.93
N ALA A 258 -15.46 -15.85 -16.94
CA ALA A 258 -16.48 -16.30 -15.99
C ALA A 258 -15.95 -16.37 -14.57
N ALA A 259 -14.68 -16.77 -14.39
CA ALA A 259 -14.02 -16.73 -13.09
C ALA A 259 -13.90 -15.29 -12.55
N ALA A 260 -13.51 -14.33 -13.39
CA ALA A 260 -13.42 -12.92 -13.00
C ALA A 260 -14.80 -12.33 -12.66
N CYS A 261 -15.82 -12.60 -13.48
CA CYS A 261 -17.21 -12.21 -13.22
C CYS A 261 -17.73 -12.81 -11.91
N THR A 262 -17.45 -14.09 -11.64
CA THR A 262 -17.83 -14.77 -10.40
C THR A 262 -17.22 -14.11 -9.17
N ARG A 263 -15.92 -13.77 -9.22
CA ARG A 263 -15.24 -13.06 -8.12
C ARG A 263 -15.81 -11.66 -7.91
N ALA A 264 -16.07 -10.92 -8.99
CA ALA A 264 -16.69 -9.60 -8.92
C ALA A 264 -18.08 -9.64 -8.30
N LEU A 265 -18.91 -10.62 -8.66
CA LEU A 265 -20.24 -10.80 -8.09
C LEU A 265 -20.20 -11.22 -6.61
N ALA A 266 -19.28 -12.11 -6.25
CA ALA A 266 -19.07 -12.53 -4.86
C ALA A 266 -18.66 -11.34 -3.99
N ALA A 267 -17.73 -10.51 -4.47
CA ALA A 267 -17.36 -9.25 -3.82
C ALA A 267 -18.56 -8.30 -3.70
N ALA A 268 -19.40 -8.18 -4.74
CA ALA A 268 -20.57 -7.30 -4.73
C ALA A 268 -21.56 -7.68 -3.64
N ARG A 269 -21.84 -8.97 -3.49
CA ARG A 269 -22.71 -9.50 -2.44
C ARG A 269 -22.13 -9.27 -1.04
N ALA A 270 -20.83 -9.51 -0.87
CA ALA A 270 -20.14 -9.30 0.42
C ALA A 270 -20.10 -7.82 0.81
N CYS A 271 -19.78 -6.92 -0.13
CA CYS A 271 -19.81 -5.47 0.08
C CYS A 271 -21.21 -4.98 0.43
N ARG A 272 -22.25 -5.44 -0.29
CA ARG A 272 -23.66 -5.11 0.01
C ARG A 272 -24.02 -5.48 1.45
N ALA A 273 -23.64 -6.68 1.90
CA ALA A 273 -23.88 -7.12 3.26
C ALA A 273 -23.11 -6.29 4.31
N ALA A 274 -21.84 -5.97 4.04
CA ALA A 274 -21.00 -5.16 4.93
C ALA A 274 -21.53 -3.72 5.06
N VAL A 275 -21.92 -3.10 3.95
CA VAL A 275 -22.52 -1.75 3.93
C VAL A 275 -23.86 -1.73 4.64
N HIS A 276 -24.73 -2.73 4.41
CA HIS A 276 -26.02 -2.82 5.11
C HIS A 276 -25.83 -2.96 6.64
N ALA A 277 -24.77 -3.63 7.08
CA ALA A 277 -24.45 -3.77 8.51
C ALA A 277 -23.75 -2.53 9.09
N LEU A 278 -23.31 -1.57 8.26
CA LEU A 278 -22.60 -0.39 8.71
C LEU A 278 -23.53 0.49 9.54
N THR A 279 -23.07 0.83 10.74
CA THR A 279 -23.72 1.78 11.63
C THR A 279 -22.67 2.77 12.09
N TYR A 280 -22.93 4.06 11.91
CA TYR A 280 -22.02 5.12 12.28
C TYR A 280 -22.61 5.96 13.41
N ARG A 281 -21.86 6.11 14.51
CA ARG A 281 -22.27 6.90 15.67
C ARG A 281 -21.48 8.21 15.71
N HIS A 282 -22.17 9.31 15.90
CA HIS A 282 -21.59 10.63 16.11
C HIS A 282 -22.39 11.40 17.18
N ASP A 283 -21.90 12.57 17.58
CA ASP A 283 -22.53 13.38 18.65
C ASP A 283 -23.99 13.77 18.34
N GLY A 284 -24.36 13.82 17.06
CA GLY A 284 -25.71 14.16 16.60
C GLY A 284 -26.65 12.96 16.43
N GLY A 285 -26.18 11.73 16.65
CA GLY A 285 -27.01 10.53 16.53
C GLY A 285 -26.31 9.32 15.91
N THR A 286 -27.12 8.40 15.40
CA THR A 286 -26.65 7.20 14.71
C THR A 286 -27.18 7.21 13.28
N ILE A 287 -26.28 7.06 12.32
CA ILE A 287 -26.59 6.85 10.90
C ILE A 287 -26.53 5.36 10.65
N ALA A 288 -27.60 4.82 10.11
CA ALA A 288 -27.78 3.41 9.75
C ALA A 288 -28.38 3.33 8.34
N ASP A 289 -28.57 2.10 7.86
CA ASP A 289 -29.21 1.80 6.57
C ASP A 289 -28.47 2.43 5.37
N PHE A 290 -27.14 2.41 5.40
CA PHE A 290 -26.33 2.79 4.25
C PHE A 290 -26.70 1.92 3.05
N ARG A 291 -26.82 2.55 1.89
CA ARG A 291 -27.22 1.89 0.65
C ARG A 291 -26.09 1.92 -0.36
N PHE A 292 -25.88 0.77 -0.97
CA PHE A 292 -24.80 0.47 -1.89
C PHE A 292 -25.37 0.31 -3.29
N GLY A 293 -24.83 1.03 -4.28
CA GLY A 293 -25.14 0.79 -5.69
C GLY A 293 -23.90 0.34 -6.43
N VAL A 294 -23.95 -0.76 -7.17
CA VAL A 294 -22.86 -1.23 -8.03
C VAL A 294 -23.36 -1.65 -9.39
N ALA A 295 -22.61 -1.24 -10.41
CA ALA A 295 -22.72 -1.75 -11.76
C ALA A 295 -21.55 -2.67 -12.09
N LEU A 296 -21.90 -3.82 -12.65
CA LEU A 296 -20.98 -4.85 -13.09
C LEU A 296 -21.05 -4.97 -14.61
N HIS A 297 -19.89 -4.97 -15.25
CA HIS A 297 -19.74 -5.19 -16.69
C HIS A 297 -18.45 -5.99 -16.92
N VAL A 298 -18.31 -6.68 -18.05
CA VAL A 298 -17.05 -7.32 -18.44
C VAL A 298 -16.74 -6.93 -19.87
N GLY A 299 -15.47 -6.61 -20.12
CA GLY A 299 -15.04 -6.25 -21.45
C GLY A 299 -13.61 -5.74 -21.51
N GLN A 300 -13.22 -5.36 -22.71
CA GLN A 300 -11.88 -4.87 -22.99
C GLN A 300 -11.70 -3.41 -22.55
N VAL A 301 -10.57 -3.14 -21.89
CA VAL A 301 -10.17 -1.81 -21.42
C VAL A 301 -8.73 -1.49 -21.84
N LEU A 302 -8.46 -0.21 -22.10
CA LEU A 302 -7.09 0.31 -22.15
C LEU A 302 -6.68 0.69 -20.73
N TYR A 303 -5.66 0.02 -20.20
CA TYR A 303 -5.14 0.24 -18.86
C TYR A 303 -3.72 0.82 -18.93
N GLY A 304 -3.47 1.95 -18.27
CA GLY A 304 -2.13 2.55 -18.27
C GLY A 304 -2.09 4.01 -17.84
N ASN A 305 -0.93 4.63 -18.08
CA ASN A 305 -0.67 6.03 -17.75
C ASN A 305 -1.38 6.99 -18.71
N ILE A 306 -2.38 7.69 -18.20
CA ILE A 306 -3.20 8.65 -18.93
C ILE A 306 -3.12 10.00 -18.22
N GLY A 307 -2.85 11.08 -18.96
CA GLY A 307 -2.72 12.39 -18.32
C GLY A 307 -2.19 13.51 -19.21
N GLY A 308 -2.08 14.70 -18.61
CA GLY A 308 -1.56 15.90 -19.25
C GLY A 308 -0.03 15.98 -19.14
N SER A 309 0.63 16.38 -20.23
CA SER A 309 2.07 16.63 -20.26
C SER A 309 2.35 18.12 -20.21
N ASN A 310 3.32 18.56 -19.40
CA ASN A 310 4.02 19.80 -19.70
C ASN A 310 4.95 19.55 -20.90
N ARG A 311 4.84 20.35 -21.97
CA ARG A 311 5.70 20.19 -23.15
C ARG A 311 7.08 20.76 -22.82
N PHE A 312 8.01 19.92 -22.42
CA PHE A 312 9.43 20.26 -22.60
C PHE A 312 9.71 20.30 -24.10
N ARG A 313 9.88 21.50 -24.66
CA ARG A 313 10.44 21.66 -26.01
C ARG A 313 11.89 21.20 -25.93
N SER A 314 12.25 20.26 -26.80
CA SER A 314 13.62 19.72 -26.95
C SER A 314 14.68 20.75 -27.39
N ASP A 315 14.33 22.03 -27.43
CA ASP A 315 15.09 23.14 -28.03
C ASP A 315 15.38 24.26 -27.01
N GLU A 316 15.01 24.08 -25.74
CA GLU A 316 15.36 25.01 -24.67
C GLU A 316 16.61 24.51 -23.94
N THR A 317 17.68 25.32 -23.96
CA THR A 317 18.89 25.12 -23.16
C THR A 317 18.50 24.96 -21.69
N LEU A 318 18.91 23.85 -21.07
CA LEU A 318 18.70 23.56 -19.66
C LEU A 318 19.17 24.75 -18.80
N PRO A 319 18.31 25.35 -17.95
CA PRO A 319 18.75 26.35 -17.00
C PRO A 319 19.67 25.73 -15.94
N ASP A 320 20.35 26.60 -15.17
CA ASP A 320 21.33 26.22 -14.16
C ASP A 320 20.74 25.21 -13.14
N ARG A 321 21.56 24.26 -12.65
CA ARG A 321 21.14 23.06 -11.90
C ARG A 321 20.23 23.34 -10.69
N ARG A 322 20.25 24.55 -10.14
CA ARG A 322 19.45 24.95 -8.98
C ARG A 322 17.99 25.34 -9.31
N GLU A 323 17.66 25.58 -10.58
CA GLU A 323 16.28 25.89 -11.02
C GLU A 323 15.53 24.65 -11.57
N LEU A 324 16.22 23.52 -11.73
CA LEU A 324 15.68 22.27 -12.26
C LEU A 324 14.77 21.52 -11.27
N ASP A 325 14.85 21.78 -9.97
CA ASP A 325 14.37 20.83 -8.97
C ASP A 325 12.87 20.92 -8.66
N ALA A 326 12.17 22.00 -9.04
CA ALA A 326 10.73 22.14 -8.76
C ALA A 326 9.90 22.48 -10.00
N GLN A 327 10.34 23.45 -10.81
CA GLN A 327 9.53 23.94 -11.93
C GLN A 327 9.57 23.05 -13.19
N ALA A 328 10.64 22.27 -13.39
CA ALA A 328 10.74 21.35 -14.53
C ALA A 328 9.82 20.12 -14.40
N TRP A 329 9.44 19.74 -13.18
CA TRP A 329 8.54 18.61 -12.93
C TRP A 329 7.10 19.04 -12.58
N ALA A 330 6.92 20.31 -12.17
CA ALA A 330 5.62 20.90 -11.92
C ALA A 330 4.82 21.03 -13.23
N GLY A 331 3.86 20.13 -13.43
CA GLY A 331 2.89 20.23 -14.53
C GLY A 331 2.60 18.93 -15.28
N SER A 332 3.32 17.84 -14.99
CA SER A 332 3.00 16.51 -15.52
C SER A 332 2.19 15.75 -14.47
N ARG A 333 0.90 15.54 -14.74
CA ARG A 333 0.03 14.68 -13.92
C ARG A 333 -0.40 13.48 -14.76
N LEU A 334 0.09 12.32 -14.37
CA LEU A 334 -0.34 11.02 -14.90
C LEU A 334 -1.28 10.36 -13.90
N ASP A 335 -2.29 9.69 -14.43
CA ASP A 335 -3.25 8.88 -13.70
C ASP A 335 -3.22 7.47 -14.29
N PHE A 336 -3.02 6.46 -13.44
CA PHE A 336 -3.01 5.06 -13.87
C PHE A 336 -4.46 4.57 -13.81
N THR A 337 -5.09 4.41 -14.96
CA THR A 337 -6.54 4.16 -15.01
C THR A 337 -6.92 3.32 -16.22
N CYS A 338 -8.13 2.76 -16.16
CA CYS A 338 -8.79 2.19 -17.32
C CYS A 338 -9.58 3.25 -18.11
N ILE A 339 -9.54 3.16 -19.43
CA ILE A 339 -10.42 3.88 -20.36
C ILE A 339 -10.94 2.95 -21.44
N GLY A 340 -12.08 3.30 -22.04
CA GLY A 340 -12.62 2.59 -23.18
C GLY A 340 -14.14 2.51 -23.15
N PRO A 341 -14.76 1.92 -24.18
CA PRO A 341 -16.20 1.73 -24.24
C PRO A 341 -16.76 0.98 -23.02
N ALA A 342 -16.08 -0.07 -22.56
CA ALA A 342 -16.53 -0.88 -21.42
C ALA A 342 -16.63 -0.05 -20.11
N ILE A 343 -15.65 0.81 -19.84
CA ILE A 343 -15.69 1.75 -18.69
C ILE A 343 -16.85 2.74 -18.82
N ASN A 344 -17.06 3.27 -20.04
CA ASN A 344 -18.17 4.18 -20.29
C ASN A 344 -19.53 3.49 -20.09
N LEU A 345 -19.66 2.22 -20.45
CA LEU A 345 -20.88 1.44 -20.21
C LEU A 345 -21.12 1.24 -18.72
N ALA A 346 -20.12 0.77 -17.97
CA ALA A 346 -20.22 0.58 -16.52
C ALA A 346 -20.66 1.88 -15.80
N ALA A 347 -20.08 3.03 -16.17
CA ALA A 347 -20.46 4.33 -15.62
C ALA A 347 -21.89 4.80 -16.00
N ARG A 348 -22.52 4.19 -17.00
CA ARG A 348 -23.93 4.46 -17.34
C ARG A 348 -24.84 3.47 -16.64
N LEU A 349 -24.42 2.21 -16.52
CA LEU A 349 -25.13 1.18 -15.76
C LEU A 349 -25.29 1.59 -14.29
N GLU A 350 -24.26 2.18 -13.67
CA GLU A 350 -24.35 2.67 -12.29
C GLU A 350 -25.50 3.68 -12.14
N LYS A 351 -25.56 4.68 -13.03
CA LYS A 351 -26.63 5.68 -13.03
C LYS A 351 -28.01 5.07 -13.26
N ILE A 352 -28.09 3.99 -14.04
CA ILE A 352 -29.35 3.27 -14.24
C ILE A 352 -29.72 2.49 -12.97
N ALA A 353 -28.76 1.87 -12.29
CA ALA A 353 -28.98 1.25 -10.99
C ALA A 353 -29.58 2.25 -10.00
N ALA A 354 -29.06 3.48 -9.99
CA ALA A 354 -29.55 4.57 -9.14
C ALA A 354 -31.02 4.86 -9.40
N ARG A 355 -31.37 5.03 -10.67
CA ARG A 355 -32.75 5.32 -11.09
C ARG A 355 -33.71 4.17 -10.79
N LEU A 356 -33.24 2.93 -10.87
CA LEU A 356 -34.05 1.74 -10.61
C LEU A 356 -34.12 1.36 -9.12
N GLY A 357 -33.34 2.03 -8.27
CA GLY A 357 -33.26 1.70 -6.84
C GLY A 357 -32.70 0.30 -6.56
N ARG A 358 -31.86 -0.22 -7.46
CA ARG A 358 -31.20 -1.53 -7.31
C ARG A 358 -29.82 -1.35 -6.68
N ASN A 359 -29.42 -2.30 -5.84
CA ASN A 359 -28.07 -2.31 -5.28
C ASN A 359 -27.08 -2.94 -6.26
N VAL A 360 -27.48 -3.98 -6.99
CA VAL A 360 -26.61 -4.64 -7.97
C VAL A 360 -27.28 -4.67 -9.34
N VAL A 361 -26.59 -4.11 -10.34
CA VAL A 361 -26.95 -4.28 -11.76
C VAL A 361 -25.79 -4.84 -12.56
N ALA A 362 -26.12 -5.61 -13.58
CA ALA A 362 -25.16 -6.17 -14.52
C ALA A 362 -25.57 -5.88 -15.97
N SER A 363 -24.58 -5.68 -16.84
CA SER A 363 -24.78 -5.75 -18.30
C SER A 363 -25.19 -7.15 -18.74
N SER A 364 -25.78 -7.26 -19.93
CA SER A 364 -26.05 -8.54 -20.60
C SER A 364 -24.81 -9.44 -20.71
N GLU A 365 -23.69 -8.87 -21.14
CA GLU A 365 -22.41 -9.57 -21.28
C GLU A 365 -21.97 -10.20 -19.94
N PHE A 366 -21.92 -9.41 -18.87
CA PHE A 366 -21.56 -9.90 -17.54
C PHE A 366 -22.51 -10.98 -17.02
N ALA A 367 -23.83 -10.79 -17.21
CA ALA A 367 -24.83 -11.77 -16.78
C ALA A 367 -24.69 -13.11 -17.51
N GLY A 368 -24.30 -13.09 -18.79
CA GLY A 368 -24.07 -14.29 -19.60
C GLY A 368 -22.91 -15.17 -19.13
N HIS A 369 -21.97 -14.63 -18.35
CA HIS A 369 -20.84 -15.37 -17.79
C HIS A 369 -21.12 -16.02 -16.43
N ILE A 370 -22.30 -15.79 -15.84
CA ILE A 370 -22.65 -16.30 -14.51
C ILE A 370 -23.95 -17.09 -14.59
N ASP A 371 -23.90 -18.36 -14.17
CA ASP A 371 -25.08 -19.20 -13.99
C ASP A 371 -25.86 -18.75 -12.74
N LEU A 372 -26.76 -17.80 -12.94
CA LEU A 372 -27.66 -17.24 -11.94
C LEU A 372 -29.01 -16.92 -12.61
N ASP A 373 -30.09 -17.07 -11.85
CA ASP A 373 -31.44 -16.69 -12.29
C ASP A 373 -31.63 -15.18 -12.28
N TRP A 374 -30.96 -14.45 -13.16
CA TRP A 374 -30.98 -12.99 -13.21
C TRP A 374 -32.38 -12.42 -13.47
N VAL A 375 -32.73 -11.33 -12.76
CA VAL A 375 -33.98 -10.60 -13.02
C VAL A 375 -33.73 -9.58 -14.14
N ALA A 376 -34.41 -9.75 -15.28
CA ALA A 376 -34.38 -8.76 -16.36
C ALA A 376 -35.07 -7.46 -15.92
N LEU A 377 -34.31 -6.37 -15.80
CA LEU A 377 -34.81 -5.05 -15.40
C LEU A 377 -35.31 -4.21 -16.59
N GLY A 378 -35.04 -4.68 -17.81
CA GLY A 378 -35.46 -4.07 -19.06
C GLY A 378 -34.31 -3.62 -19.94
N SER A 379 -34.68 -3.08 -21.10
CA SER A 379 -33.74 -2.59 -22.10
C SER A 379 -33.68 -1.06 -22.07
N PHE A 380 -32.48 -0.50 -22.02
CA PHE A 380 -32.26 0.92 -21.82
C PHE A 380 -31.34 1.52 -22.89
N PRO A 381 -31.68 2.68 -23.47
CA PRO A 381 -30.77 3.36 -24.39
C PRO A 381 -29.55 3.89 -23.63
N VAL A 382 -28.36 3.47 -24.04
CA VAL A 382 -27.09 3.95 -23.46
C VAL A 382 -26.44 4.94 -24.41
N ARG A 383 -26.27 6.18 -23.97
CA ARG A 383 -25.65 7.23 -24.79
C ARG A 383 -24.22 6.82 -25.21
N GLY A 384 -23.99 6.78 -26.51
CA GLY A 384 -22.70 6.38 -27.11
C GLY A 384 -22.67 4.94 -27.62
N PHE A 385 -23.76 4.19 -27.44
CA PHE A 385 -23.94 2.84 -27.97
C PHE A 385 -25.09 2.82 -28.98
N ALA A 386 -24.94 2.00 -30.02
CA ALA A 386 -25.91 1.94 -31.12
C ALA A 386 -27.18 1.15 -30.76
N ALA A 387 -27.05 0.13 -29.91
CA ALA A 387 -28.15 -0.69 -29.43
C ALA A 387 -28.48 -0.34 -27.96
N PRO A 388 -29.76 -0.43 -27.56
CA PRO A 388 -30.15 -0.49 -26.15
C PRO A 388 -29.45 -1.66 -25.44
N GLU A 389 -29.07 -1.45 -24.19
CA GLU A 389 -28.47 -2.48 -23.34
C GLU A 389 -29.56 -3.14 -22.49
N GLU A 390 -29.62 -4.47 -22.49
CA GLU A 390 -30.40 -5.20 -21.50
C GLU A 390 -29.67 -5.24 -20.16
N ILE A 391 -30.39 -4.90 -19.11
CA ILE A 391 -29.84 -4.76 -17.76
C ILE A 391 -30.48 -5.80 -16.86
N PHE A 392 -29.63 -6.44 -16.06
CA PHE A 392 -29.99 -7.51 -15.16
C PHE A 392 -29.76 -7.08 -13.72
N GLY A 393 -30.60 -7.57 -12.80
CA GLY A 393 -30.46 -7.37 -11.37
C GLY A 393 -30.42 -8.69 -10.63
N LEU A 394 -29.90 -8.65 -9.41
CA LEU A 394 -29.94 -9.80 -8.51
C LEU A 394 -31.39 -10.14 -8.10
N PRO A 395 -31.75 -11.42 -7.89
CA PRO A 395 -33.10 -11.80 -7.45
C PRO A 395 -33.41 -11.39 -6.02
N ASP A 396 -32.38 -11.42 -5.18
CA ASP A 396 -32.40 -11.17 -3.75
C ASP A 396 -32.05 -9.71 -3.41
N ASP A 397 -32.41 -8.78 -4.29
CA ASP A 397 -32.03 -7.36 -4.18
C ASP A 397 -33.15 -6.43 -3.78
#